data_AF-A0A1V5M721-F1
#
_entry.id   AF-A0A1V5M721-F1
#
_cell.length_a   1.000
_cell.length_b   1.000
_cell.length_c   1.000
_cell.angle_alpha   90.00
_cell.angle_beta   90.00
_cell.angle_gamma   90.00
#
_symmetry.space_group_name_H-M   'P 1'
#
loop_
_entity.id
_entity.type
_entity.pdbx_description
1 polymer ?
#
loop_
_entity_poly.entity_id
_entity_poly.type
_entity_poly.pdbx_seq_one_letter_code
_entity_poly.pdbx_strand_id
1 'polypeptide(L)' 'MAAAKKAKCAGKTVDGKKCKNNAVGKSKFCATHKKK' A
#
# COMPACT_ATOMS: atom_id res chain seq x y z
N MET A 1 -13.52 -7.70 -17.05
CA MET A 1 -13.51 -6.70 -15.95
C MET A 1 -12.12 -6.08 -15.90
N ALA A 2 -11.99 -4.75 -15.96
CA ALA A 2 -10.69 -4.09 -15.81
C ALA A 2 -10.10 -4.46 -14.45
N ALA A 3 -8.93 -5.11 -14.44
CA ALA A 3 -8.22 -5.39 -13.20
C ALA A 3 -7.96 -4.05 -12.51
N ALA A 4 -8.77 -3.75 -11.49
CA ALA A 4 -8.67 -2.50 -10.75
C ALA A 4 -7.22 -2.37 -10.29
N LYS A 5 -6.49 -1.42 -10.89
CA LYS A 5 -5.06 -1.24 -10.70
C LYS A 5 -4.87 -0.94 -9.21
N LYS A 6 -4.49 -1.96 -8.43
CA LYS A 6 -4.36 -1.82 -6.99
C LYS A 6 -3.31 -0.74 -6.73
N ALA A 7 -3.72 0.36 -6.10
CA ALA A 7 -2.80 1.46 -5.80
C ALA A 7 -1.58 0.92 -5.04
N LYS A 8 -0.39 1.45 -5.29
CA LYS A 8 0.79 1.09 -4.49
C LYS A 8 0.67 1.71 -3.10
N CYS A 9 1.20 1.01 -2.10
CA CYS A 9 1.27 1.53 -0.76
C CYS A 9 2.11 2.80 -0.73
N ALA A 10 1.55 3.87 -0.13
CA ALA A 10 2.24 5.13 0.10
C ALA A 10 3.20 5.09 1.31
N GLY A 11 3.24 3.99 2.06
CA GLY A 11 4.08 3.83 3.23
C GLY A 11 5.57 3.71 2.91
N LYS A 12 6.40 4.04 3.89
CA LYS A 12 7.85 3.79 3.85
C LYS A 12 8.19 2.68 4.84
N THR A 13 9.08 1.79 4.44
CA THR A 13 9.65 0.77 5.34
C THR A 13 10.51 1.45 6.41
N VAL A 14 10.84 0.72 7.48
CA VAL A 14 11.79 1.18 8.51
C VAL A 14 13.14 1.60 7.94
N ASP A 15 13.58 0.99 6.84
CA ASP A 15 14.78 1.36 6.05
C ASP A 15 14.62 2.68 5.25
N GLY A 16 13.51 3.41 5.40
CA GLY A 16 13.20 4.62 4.65
C GLY A 16 12.78 4.41 3.18
N LYS A 17 12.91 3.19 2.65
CA LYS A 17 12.50 2.83 1.28
C LYS A 17 10.99 2.80 1.10
N LYS A 18 10.55 3.04 -0.14
CA LYS A 18 9.11 3.01 -0.50
C LYS A 18 8.57 1.59 -0.41
N CYS A 19 7.41 1.42 0.24
CA CYS A 19 6.78 0.12 0.36
C CYS A 19 6.40 -0.43 -1.02
N LYS A 20 6.82 -1.66 -1.31
CA LYS A 20 6.54 -2.34 -2.59
C LYS A 20 5.16 -2.99 -2.63
N ASN A 21 4.50 -3.13 -1.48
CA ASN A 21 3.19 -3.75 -1.39
C ASN A 21 2.09 -2.89 -2.01
N ASN A 22 1.01 -3.53 -2.43
CA ASN A 22 -0.20 -2.83 -2.84
C ASN A 22 -0.98 -2.33 -1.61
N ALA A 23 -1.60 -1.19 -1.79
CA ALA A 23 -2.58 -0.65 -0.87
C ALA A 23 -3.84 -1.56 -0.86
N VAL A 24 -4.49 -1.63 0.31
CA VAL A 24 -5.60 -2.54 0.53
C VAL A 24 -6.92 -1.78 0.72
N GLY A 25 -7.97 -2.24 0.03
CA GLY A 25 -9.29 -1.59 0.05
C GLY A 25 -9.25 -0.16 -0.48
N LYS A 26 -9.91 0.77 0.23
CA LYS A 26 -9.92 2.22 -0.08
C LYS A 26 -8.73 2.99 0.55
N SER A 27 -7.84 2.32 1.27
CA SER A 27 -6.69 2.99 1.91
C SER A 27 -5.57 3.23 0.91
N LYS A 28 -4.75 4.27 1.16
CA LYS A 28 -3.47 4.51 0.44
C LYS A 28 -2.33 3.61 0.94
N PHE A 29 -2.58 2.79 1.96
CA PHE A 29 -1.58 1.97 2.64
C PHE A 29 -1.88 0.47 2.51
N CYS A 30 -0.83 -0.37 2.52
CA CYS A 30 -0.98 -1.83 2.58
C CYS A 30 -1.41 -2.26 3.99
N ALA A 31 -1.86 -3.50 4.17
CA ALA A 31 -2.34 -4.00 5.46
C ALA A 31 -1.34 -3.74 6.63
N THR A 32 -0.05 -3.80 6.36
CA THR A 32 1.04 -3.52 7.30
C THR A 32 1.14 -2.04 7.69
N HIS A 33 1.00 -1.13 6.73
CA HIS A 33 1.06 0.33 6.95
C HIS A 33 -0.30 0.95 7.24
N LYS A 34 -1.38 0.18 7.08
CA LYS A 34 -2.76 0.54 7.44
C LYS A 34 -3.05 0.19 8.91
N LYS A 35 -2.02 -0.13 9.72
CA LYS A 35 -2.22 -0.28 11.17
C LYS A 35 -2.84 1.03 11.70
N LYS A 36 -3.94 0.82 12.41
CA LYS A 36 -4.95 1.78 12.84
C LYS A 36 -4.36 2.93 13.64
#